data_AF-A0A5C9CPU2-F1
#
_entry.id   AF-A0A5C9CPU2-F1
#
_cell.length_a   1.000
_cell.length_b   1.000
_cell.length_c   1.000
_cell.angle_alpha   90.00
_cell.angle_beta   90.00
_cell.angle_gamma   90.00
#
_symmetry.space_group_name_H-M   'P 1'
#
loop_
_entity.id
_entity.type
_entity.pdbx_description
1 polymer ?
#
loop_
_entity_poly.entity_id
_entity_poly.type
_entity_poly.pdbx_seq_one_letter_code
_entity_poly.pdbx_strand_id
1 'polypeptide(L)'
;MKKDELQSELDTMVATQAGIMAIVGSLMATHPDYDKFQLHLTGLLEVLLTGDAGQNFSPKQRQQARDFVETLQHLNQAPAKIEPLAQIRNL
;
A
#
# COMPACT_ATOMS: atom_id res chain seq x y z
N MET A 1 15.51 25.18 -3.05
CA MET A 1 14.85 24.80 -1.79
C MET A 1 15.93 24.50 -0.75
N LYS A 2 15.70 24.88 0.50
CA LYS A 2 16.63 24.58 1.58
C LYS A 2 16.50 23.11 1.97
N LYS A 3 17.57 22.52 2.51
CA LYS A 3 17.63 21.11 2.91
C LYS A 3 16.48 20.71 3.84
N ASP A 4 16.13 21.59 4.78
CA ASP A 4 15.09 21.33 5.78
C ASP A 4 13.68 21.32 5.17
N GLU A 5 13.44 22.13 4.13
CA GLU A 5 12.17 22.14 3.38
C GLU A 5 12.00 20.83 2.60
N LEU A 6 13.07 20.39 1.92
CA LEU A 6 13.07 19.11 1.19
C LEU A 6 12.87 17.91 2.12
N GLN A 7 13.47 17.94 3.31
CA GLN A 7 13.30 16.88 4.30
C GLN A 7 11.85 16.83 4.80
N SER A 8 11.25 17.98 5.12
CA SER A 8 9.85 18.07 5.56
C SER A 8 8.87 17.57 4.50
N GLU A 9 9.10 17.90 3.23
CA GLU A 9 8.29 17.38 2.12
C GLU A 9 8.44 15.86 1.98
N LEU A 10 9.67 15.34 2.10
CA LEU A 10 9.92 13.91 2.03
C LEU A 10 9.25 13.16 3.18
N ASP A 11 9.31 13.69 4.40
CA ASP A 11 8.63 13.12 5.57
C ASP A 11 7.11 13.12 5.38
N THR A 12 6.57 14.20 4.80
CA THR A 12 5.14 14.30 4.44
C THR A 12 4.74 13.26 3.40
N MET A 13 5.57 13.04 2.38
CA MET A 13 5.34 12.00 1.36
C MET A 13 5.36 10.59 1.97
N VAL A 14 6.33 10.31 2.85
CA VAL A 14 6.43 9.01 3.54
C VAL A 14 5.21 8.77 4.43
N ALA A 15 4.78 9.76 5.20
CA ALA A 15 3.58 9.67 6.03
C ALA A 15 2.32 9.43 5.18
N THR A 16 2.21 10.11 4.05
CA THR A 16 1.10 9.92 3.10
C THR A 16 1.10 8.51 2.53
N GLN A 17 2.26 7.99 2.12
CA GLN A 17 2.39 6.63 1.61
C GLN A 17 1.99 5.58 2.67
N ALA A 18 2.43 5.76 3.92
CA ALA A 18 2.05 4.89 5.03
C ALA A 18 0.53 4.91 5.28
N GLY A 19 -0.09 6.09 5.24
CA GLY A 19 -1.54 6.25 5.36
C GLY A 19 -2.30 5.53 4.24
N ILE A 20 -1.87 5.70 2.98
CA ILE A 20 -2.47 5.00 1.84
C ILE A 20 -2.30 3.49 1.98
N MET A 21 -1.12 3.02 2.38
CA MET A 21 -0.86 1.59 2.61
C MET A 21 -1.80 1.02 3.68
N ALA A 22 -2.00 1.72 4.78
CA ALA A 22 -2.92 1.30 5.85
C ALA A 22 -4.38 1.23 5.36
N ILE A 23 -4.82 2.21 4.57
CA ILE A 23 -6.18 2.24 4.01
C ILE A 23 -6.39 1.08 3.03
N VAL A 24 -5.51 0.95 2.03
CA VAL A 24 -5.64 -0.10 1.00
C VAL A 24 -5.47 -1.48 1.62
N GLY A 25 -4.51 -1.64 2.53
CA GLY A 25 -4.29 -2.87 3.27
C GLY A 25 -5.52 -3.28 4.09
N SER A 26 -6.16 -2.34 4.78
CA SER A 26 -7.41 -2.59 5.52
C SER A 26 -8.56 -2.98 4.59
N LEU A 27 -8.74 -2.26 3.48
CA LEU A 27 -9.77 -2.59 2.48
C LEU A 27 -9.57 -3.98 1.89
N MET A 28 -8.34 -4.35 1.54
CA MET A 28 -8.03 -5.67 1.02
C MET A 28 -8.26 -6.74 2.08
N ALA A 29 -7.70 -6.56 3.29
CA ALA A 29 -7.76 -7.55 4.36
C ALA A 29 -9.18 -7.84 4.84
N THR A 30 -10.10 -6.88 4.69
CA THR A 30 -11.53 -7.01 5.06
C THR A 30 -12.46 -7.31 3.87
N HIS A 31 -11.91 -7.44 2.66
CA HIS A 31 -12.72 -7.67 1.46
C HIS A 31 -13.39 -9.06 1.50
N PRO A 32 -14.68 -9.20 1.14
CA PRO A 32 -15.38 -10.50 1.13
C PRO A 32 -14.72 -11.55 0.24
N ASP A 33 -14.15 -11.12 -0.89
CA ASP A 33 -13.36 -11.93 -1.80
C ASP A 33 -11.88 -11.48 -1.77
N TYR A 34 -11.18 -11.73 -0.65
CA TYR A 34 -9.78 -11.31 -0.45
C TYR A 34 -8.87 -11.72 -1.63
N ASP A 35 -8.86 -13.00 -2.01
CA ASP A 35 -7.99 -13.53 -3.06
C ASP A 35 -8.26 -12.88 -4.42
N LYS A 36 -9.54 -12.66 -4.77
CA LYS A 36 -9.91 -12.01 -6.03
C LYS A 36 -9.50 -10.55 -6.05
N PHE A 37 -9.66 -9.86 -4.93
CA PHE A 37 -9.27 -8.46 -4.80
C PHE A 37 -7.74 -8.32 -4.95
N GLN A 38 -6.98 -9.18 -4.26
CA GLN A 38 -5.53 -9.21 -4.36
C GLN A 38 -5.06 -9.43 -5.81
N LEU A 39 -5.61 -10.43 -6.50
CA LEU A 39 -5.31 -10.69 -7.92
C LEU A 39 -5.69 -9.52 -8.83
N HIS A 40 -6.85 -8.91 -8.60
CA HIS A 40 -7.32 -7.78 -9.39
C HIS A 40 -6.39 -6.58 -9.26
N LEU A 41 -5.89 -6.31 -8.04
CA LEU A 41 -4.99 -5.19 -7.76
C LEU A 41 -3.66 -5.34 -8.49
N THR A 42 -3.13 -6.56 -8.54
CA THR A 42 -1.92 -6.89 -9.32
C THR A 42 -2.15 -6.78 -10.81
N GLY A 43 -3.27 -7.35 -11.31
CA GLY A 43 -3.60 -7.27 -12.72
C GLY A 43 -3.81 -5.84 -13.20
N LEU A 44 -4.49 -5.02 -12.41
CA LEU A 44 -4.70 -3.60 -12.70
C LEU A 44 -3.37 -2.85 -12.77
N LEU A 45 -2.44 -3.10 -11.84
CA LEU A 45 -1.11 -2.49 -11.90
C LEU A 45 -0.40 -2.82 -13.21
N GLU A 46 -0.42 -4.08 -13.65
CA GLU A 46 0.22 -4.46 -14.92
C GLU A 46 -0.42 -3.76 -16.11
N VAL A 47 -1.75 -3.68 -16.15
CA VAL A 47 -2.47 -2.95 -17.21
C VAL A 47 -2.08 -1.47 -17.21
N LEU A 48 -1.97 -0.85 -16.03
CA LEU A 48 -1.57 0.56 -15.91
C LEU A 48 -0.12 0.77 -16.33
N LEU A 49 0.80 -0.10 -15.92
CA LEU A 49 2.23 0.01 -16.22
C LEU A 49 2.58 -0.31 -17.68
N THR A 50 1.78 -1.14 -18.34
CA THR A 50 1.95 -1.50 -19.76
C THR A 50 1.17 -0.60 -20.71
N GLY A 51 0.13 0.10 -20.23
CA GLY A 51 -0.64 1.07 -20.98
C GLY A 51 -0.03 2.47 -21.01
N ASP A 52 -0.78 3.42 -21.59
CA ASP A 52 -0.35 4.81 -21.78
C ASP A 52 0.03 5.52 -20.47
N ALA A 53 -0.64 5.19 -19.36
CA ALA A 53 -0.32 5.73 -18.05
C ALA A 53 1.11 5.34 -17.60
N GLY A 54 1.52 4.10 -17.86
CA GLY A 54 2.82 3.55 -17.51
C GLY A 54 3.98 4.06 -18.37
N GLN A 55 3.69 4.59 -19.57
CA GLN A 55 4.70 5.22 -20.42
C GLN A 55 5.30 6.48 -19.77
N ASN A 56 4.52 7.18 -18.95
CA ASN A 56 4.96 8.38 -18.24
C ASN A 56 5.77 8.07 -16.98
N PHE A 57 5.80 6.82 -16.53
CA PHE A 57 6.53 6.42 -15.35
C PHE A 57 7.99 6.16 -15.72
N SER A 58 8.91 6.79 -14.99
CA SER A 58 10.32 6.40 -15.05
C SER A 58 10.50 4.94 -14.61
N PRO A 59 11.58 4.25 -15.02
CA PRO A 59 11.84 2.88 -14.58
C PRO A 59 11.81 2.71 -13.05
N LYS A 60 12.32 3.71 -12.32
CA LYS A 60 12.28 3.73 -10.85
C LYS A 60 10.85 3.80 -10.30
N GLN A 61 10.00 4.66 -10.85
CA GLN A 61 8.60 4.77 -10.43
C GLN A 61 7.81 3.49 -10.72
N ARG A 62 8.09 2.82 -11.85
CA ARG A 62 7.48 1.51 -12.15
C ARG A 62 7.87 0.46 -11.12
N GLN A 63 9.13 0.41 -10.73
CA GLN A 63 9.59 -0.52 -9.70
C GLN A 63 8.94 -0.21 -8.35
N GLN A 64 8.90 1.06 -7.93
CA GLN A 64 8.26 1.47 -6.68
C GLN A 64 6.77 1.11 -6.62
N ALA A 65 6.05 1.22 -7.75
CA ALA A 65 4.66 0.81 -7.84
C ALA A 65 4.48 -0.71 -7.70
N ARG A 66 5.41 -1.50 -8.28
CA ARG A 66 5.45 -2.97 -8.13
C ARG A 66 5.72 -3.36 -6.67
N ASP A 67 6.75 -2.78 -6.06
CA ASP A 67 7.12 -3.04 -4.65
C ASP A 67 5.95 -2.73 -3.70
N PHE A 68 5.19 -1.66 -3.98
CA PHE A 68 4.01 -1.29 -3.19
C PHE A 68 2.90 -2.35 -3.29
N VAL A 69 2.56 -2.80 -4.49
CA VAL A 69 1.53 -3.83 -4.69
C VAL A 69 1.99 -5.18 -4.13
N GLU A 70 3.26 -5.54 -4.31
CA GLU A 70 3.83 -6.74 -3.70
C GLU A 70 3.74 -6.69 -2.18
N THR A 71 4.03 -5.55 -1.56
CA THR A 71 3.86 -5.38 -0.11
C THR A 71 2.42 -5.64 0.32
N LEU A 72 1.44 -5.11 -0.42
CA LEU A 72 0.03 -5.36 -0.15
C LEU A 72 -0.31 -6.84 -0.29
N GLN A 73 0.19 -7.53 -1.31
CA GLN A 73 -0.06 -8.97 -1.49
C GLN A 73 0.43 -9.85 -0.33
N HIS A 74 1.42 -9.40 0.44
CA HIS A 74 1.92 -10.13 1.60
C HIS A 74 1.15 -9.80 2.90
N LEU A 75 0.18 -8.89 2.86
CA LEU A 75 -0.69 -8.64 4.00
C LEU A 75 -1.68 -9.79 4.18
N ASN A 76 -1.60 -10.47 5.31
CA ASN A 76 -2.56 -11.51 5.67
C ASN A 76 -4.00 -10.98 5.66
N GLN A 77 -4.94 -11.82 5.24
CA GLN A 77 -6.36 -11.54 5.44
C GLN A 77 -6.62 -11.23 6.91
N ALA A 78 -7.43 -10.20 7.19
CA ALA A 78 -7.75 -9.85 8.55
C ALA A 78 -8.52 -11.01 9.21
N PRO A 79 -8.27 -11.31 10.49
CA PRO A 79 -9.07 -12.30 11.19
C PRO A 79 -10.55 -11.87 11.16
N ALA A 80 -11.45 -12.84 10.97
CA ALA A 80 -12.90 -12.60 10.90
C ALA A 80 -13.48 -11.92 12.16
N LYS A 81 -12.73 -11.94 13.26
CA LYS A 81 -13.02 -11.20 14.50
C LYS A 81 -11.78 -10.42 14.91
N ILE A 82 -11.93 -9.10 15.06
CA ILE A 82 -10.95 -8.28 15.76
C ILE A 82 -11.19 -8.55 17.24
N GLU A 83 -10.33 -9.35 17.86
CA GLU A 83 -10.29 -9.37 19.33
C GLU A 83 -9.80 -7.99 19.78
N PRO A 84 -10.60 -7.23 20.56
CA PRO A 84 -10.12 -5.99 21.13
C PRO A 84 -8.85 -6.35 21.90
N LEU A 85 -7.75 -5.63 21.64
CA LEU A 85 -6.44 -5.84 22.27
C LEU A 85 -6.68 -6.25 23.72
N ALA A 86 -6.57 -7.55 23.98
CA ALA A 86 -6.92 -8.10 25.27
C ALA A 86 -5.96 -7.44 26.25
N GLN A 87 -6.51 -6.52 27.06
CA GLN A 87 -5.91 -5.92 28.24
C GLN A 87 -4.37 -5.94 28.20
N ILE A 88 -3.75 -4.86 27.72
CA ILE A 88 -2.40 -4.52 28.18
C ILE A 88 -2.54 -4.19 29.68
N ARG A 89 -2.71 -5.24 30.49
CA ARG A 89 -2.57 -5.21 31.93
C ARG A 89 -1.09 -5.44 32.19
N ASN A 90 -0.43 -4.33 32.53
CA ASN A 90 0.83 -4.23 33.26
C ASN A 90 2.10 -4.61 32.47
N LEU A 91 2.73 -3.57 31.89
CA LEU A 91 4.18 -3.37 32.00
C LEU A 91 4.44 -2.36 33.12
#